data_AF-A0A4Q3Z0G7-F1
#
_entry.id   AF-A0A4Q3Z0G7-F1
#
_cell.length_a   1.000
_cell.length_b   1.000
_cell.length_c   1.000
_cell.angle_alpha   90.00
_cell.angle_beta   90.00
_cell.angle_gamma   90.00
#
_symmetry.space_group_name_H-M   'P 1'
#
loop_
_entity.id
_entity.type
_entity.pdbx_description
1 polymer ?
#
loop_
_entity_poly.entity_id
_entity_poly.type
_entity_poly.pdbx_seq_one_letter_code
_entity_poly.pdbx_strand_id
1 'polypeptide(L)' 'MNVDQPLALLGGISPERFMARYWQKKPLLVRQAVPGMQPVLTRQALFELASREGVESRLVEQRPAG' A
#
# COMPACT_ATOMS: atom_id res chain seq x y z
N MET A 1 23.05 0.80 4.20
CA MET A 1 21.88 1.62 3.78
C MET A 1 22.14 3.04 4.24
N ASN A 2 22.09 4.03 3.35
CA ASN A 2 22.23 5.44 3.71
C ASN A 2 20.83 6.01 4.00
N VAL A 3 20.59 6.47 5.24
CA VAL A 3 19.26 6.91 5.72
C VAL A 3 18.98 8.38 5.47
N ASP A 4 19.95 9.12 4.92
CA ASP A 4 19.89 10.55 4.63
C ASP A 4 19.56 10.84 3.17
N GLN A 5 19.63 9.82 2.31
CA GLN A 5 19.30 9.93 0.89
C GLN A 5 17.78 9.89 0.64
N PRO A 6 17.26 10.82 -0.18
CA PRO A 6 15.87 10.79 -0.63
C PRO A 6 15.47 9.49 -1.34
N LEU A 7 14.27 8.98 -1.03
CA LEU A 7 13.68 7.83 -1.71
C LEU A 7 12.34 8.19 -2.36
N ALA A 8 12.13 7.74 -3.61
CA ALA A 8 10.87 7.95 -4.34
C ALA A 8 9.66 7.37 -3.58
N LEU A 9 9.83 6.17 -2.97
CA LEU A 9 8.80 5.52 -2.15
C LEU A 9 8.36 6.35 -0.93
N LEU A 10 9.22 7.24 -0.45
CA LEU A 10 8.93 8.13 0.68
C LEU A 10 8.50 9.53 0.22
N GLY A 11 8.31 9.75 -1.09
CA GLY A 11 7.96 11.05 -1.65
C GLY A 11 9.14 12.00 -1.76
N GLY A 12 10.34 11.47 -1.99
CA GLY A 12 11.55 12.28 -2.18
C GLY A 12 12.13 12.84 -0.87
N ILE A 13 11.76 12.27 0.28
CA ILE A 13 12.43 12.55 1.56
C ILE A 13 13.30 11.37 1.97
N SER A 14 14.24 11.64 2.87
CA SER A 14 15.07 10.60 3.45
C SER A 14 14.28 9.72 4.44
N PRO A 15 14.68 8.45 4.63
CA PRO A 15 14.16 7.61 5.71
C PRO A 15 14.17 8.29 7.07
N GLU A 16 15.25 9.00 7.43
CA GLU A 16 15.36 9.74 8.70
C GLU A 16 14.22 10.76 8.84
N ARG A 17 13.99 11.59 7.82
CA ARG A 17 12.95 12.62 7.84
C ARG A 17 11.55 12.01 7.86
N PHE A 18 11.34 10.87 7.20
CA PHE A 18 10.07 10.13 7.25
C PHE A 18 9.77 9.64 8.67
N MET A 19 10.74 9.01 9.34
CA MET A 19 10.61 8.52 10.71
C MET A 19 10.35 9.67 11.70
N ALA A 20 11.05 10.79 11.55
CA ALA A 20 10.92 11.93 12.44
C ALA A 20 9.56 12.65 12.33
N ARG A 21 8.96 12.70 11.13
CA ARG A 21 7.78 13.55 10.88
C ARG A 21 6.47 12.83 10.57
N TYR A 22 6.49 11.60 10.07
CA TYR A 22 5.30 10.93 9.55
C TYR A 22 5.03 9.58 10.21
N TRP A 23 6.06 8.75 10.36
CA TRP A 23 5.90 7.42 10.94
C TRP A 23 5.21 7.47 12.31
N GLN A 24 4.08 6.77 12.43
CA GLN A 24 3.21 6.74 13.61
C GLN A 24 2.78 8.12 14.15
N LYS A 25 2.82 9.18 13.33
CA LYS A 25 2.49 10.56 13.72
C LYS A 25 1.36 11.14 12.89
N LYS A 26 1.47 11.08 11.56
CA LYS A 26 0.47 11.65 10.65
C LYS A 26 0.52 10.98 9.27
N PRO A 27 -0.61 10.93 8.56
CA PRO A 27 -0.65 10.37 7.21
C PRO A 27 0.23 11.15 6.22
N LEU A 28 0.70 10.45 5.20
CA LEU A 28 1.45 10.99 4.07
C LEU A 28 0.93 10.37 2.77
N LEU A 29 0.52 11.21 1.82
CA LEU A 29 0.19 10.77 0.47
C LEU A 29 1.42 10.93 -0.43
N VAL A 30 1.97 9.82 -0.92
CA VAL A 30 3.04 9.80 -1.92
C VAL A 30 2.44 9.48 -3.29
N ARG A 31 2.34 10.49 -4.15
CA ARG A 31 1.86 10.30 -5.53
C ARG A 31 2.96 9.67 -6.37
N GLN A 32 2.61 8.69 -7.20
CA GLN A 32 3.57 7.99 -8.08
C GLN A 32 4.78 7.40 -7.32
N ALA A 33 4.56 6.85 -6.12
CA ALA A 33 5.62 6.23 -5.32
C ALA A 33 6.34 5.09 -6.08
N VAL A 34 5.57 4.32 -6.86
CA VAL A 34 6.05 3.32 -7.81
C VAL A 34 5.56 3.71 -9.20
N PRO A 35 6.37 4.41 -10.00
CA PRO A 35 5.99 4.80 -11.35
C PRO A 35 5.64 3.58 -12.21
N GLY A 36 4.52 3.64 -12.92
CA GLY A 36 4.10 2.58 -13.84
C GLY A 36 3.62 1.28 -13.17
N MET A 37 3.34 1.29 -11.87
CA MET A 37 2.85 0.12 -11.12
C MET A 37 1.70 -0.57 -11.86
N GLN A 38 1.86 -1.87 -12.13
CA GLN A 38 0.82 -2.74 -12.65
C GLN A 38 0.29 -3.65 -11.54
N PRO A 39 -0.97 -4.12 -11.61
CA PRO A 39 -1.47 -5.13 -10.68
C PRO A 39 -0.59 -6.38 -10.68
N VAL A 40 -0.20 -6.86 -9.50
CA VAL A 40 0.63 -8.09 -9.36
C VAL A 40 -0.13 -9.37 -9.68
N LEU A 41 -1.47 -9.31 -9.66
CA LEU A 41 -2.37 -10.41 -9.95
C LEU A 41 -3.54 -9.90 -10.79
N THR A 42 -4.09 -10.78 -11.62
CA THR A 42 -5.37 -10.53 -12.29
C THR A 42 -6.51 -10.63 -11.28
N ARG A 43 -7.68 -10.07 -11.63
CA ARG A 43 -8.88 -10.21 -10.82
C ARG A 43 -9.23 -11.68 -10.57
N GLN A 44 -9.19 -12.52 -11.61
CA GLN A 44 -9.50 -13.94 -11.50
C GLN A 44 -8.55 -14.64 -10.52
N ALA A 45 -7.23 -14.43 -10.67
CA ALA A 45 -6.24 -15.04 -9.80
C ALA A 45 -6.40 -14.59 -8.33
N LEU A 46 -6.85 -13.35 -8.08
CA LEU A 46 -7.15 -12.87 -6.73
C LEU A 46 -8.33 -13.64 -6.10
N PHE A 47 -9.39 -13.91 -6.86
CA PHE A 47 -10.54 -14.67 -6.34
C PHE A 47 -10.20 -16.15 -6.11
N GLU A 48 -9.44 -16.76 -7.02
CA GLU A 48 -8.92 -18.13 -6.84
C GLU A 48 -8.02 -18.24 -5.61
N LEU A 49 -7.22 -17.21 -5.31
CA LEU A 49 -6.42 -17.15 -4.09
C LEU A 49 -7.31 -17.03 -2.84
N ALA A 50 -8.28 -16.13 -2.87
CA ALA A 50 -9.18 -15.87 -1.75
C ALA A 50 -10.08 -17.06 -1.38
N SER A 51 -10.33 -17.99 -2.30
CA SER A 51 -11.11 -19.21 -2.05
C SER A 51 -10.30 -20.38 -1.48
N ARG A 52 -8.98 -20.25 -1.31
CA ARG A 52 -8.14 -21.35 -0.80
C ARG A 52 -8.31 -21.51 0.71
N GLU A 53 -8.29 -22.76 1.16
CA GLU A 53 -8.23 -23.07 2.58
C GLU A 53 -6.97 -22.45 3.22
N GLY A 54 -7.12 -21.87 4.41
CA GLY A 54 -6.05 -21.19 5.13
C GLY A 54 -5.73 -19.78 4.63
N VAL A 55 -6.38 -19.28 3.58
CA VAL A 55 -6.25 -17.88 3.16
C VAL A 55 -7.33 -17.04 3.82
N GLU A 56 -6.91 -16.11 4.69
CA GLU A 56 -7.83 -15.14 5.29
C GLU A 56 -8.29 -14.11 4.25
N SER A 57 -9.59 -14.05 4.01
CA SER A 57 -10.22 -13.10 3.09
C SER A 57 -11.57 -12.59 3.63
N ARG A 58 -12.03 -11.44 3.14
CA ARG A 58 -13.34 -10.86 3.50
C ARG A 58 -14.00 -10.18 2.31
N LEU A 59 -15.32 -10.33 2.20
CA LEU A 59 -16.16 -9.54 1.29
C LEU A 59 -16.79 -8.38 2.06
N VAL A 60 -16.61 -7.17 1.55
CA VAL A 60 -17.27 -5.97 2.08
C VAL A 60 -18.15 -5.41 0.97
N GLU A 61 -19.44 -5.27 1.24
CA GLU A 61 -20.42 -4.76 0.29
C GLU A 61 -21.22 -3.62 0.93
N GLN A 62 -21.44 -2.56 0.16
CA GLN A 62 -22.37 -1.51 0.54
C GLN A 62 -23.77 -1.94 0.10
N ARG A 63 -24.63 -2.26 1.06
CA ARG A 63 -26.06 -2.51 0.78
C ARG A 63 -26.83 -1.18 0.87
N PRO A 64 -27.90 -1.01 0.06
CA PRO A 64 -28.83 0.10 0.26
C PRO A 64 -29.35 0.09 1.70
N ALA A 65 -29.53 1.28 2.29
CA ALA A 65 -30.37 1.37 3.49
C ALA A 65 -31.79 0.97 3.09
N GLY A 66 -32.37 0.00 3.80
CA GLY A 66 -33.76 -0.41 3.62
C GLY A 66 -34.73 0.71 4.01
#